data_AF-A0A0E1NUJ6-F1
#
_entry.id   AF-A0A0E1NUJ6-F1
#
_cell.length_a   1.000
_cell.length_b   1.000
_cell.length_c   1.000
_cell.angle_alpha   90.00
_cell.angle_beta   90.00
_cell.angle_gamma   90.00
#
_symmetry.space_group_name_H-M   'P 1'
#
loop_
_entity.id
_entity.type
_entity.pdbx_description
1 polymer ?
#
loop_
_entity_poly.entity_id
_entity_poly.type
_entity_poly.pdbx_seq_one_letter_code
_entity_poly.pdbx_strand_id
1 'polypeptide(L)'
;MFLTKWNKPLAVLALLVSGTLHAASTPAVEAKNGMVVTSQYLASQVGADILKMGGNAVDAAVAVGYAQAVVNPCCGNIGGGGVL
;
A
#
# COMPACT_ATOMS: atom_id res chain seq x y z
N MET A 1 41.58 9.79 34.19
CA MET A 1 42.05 9.89 32.78
C MET A 1 41.96 8.57 31.98
N PHE A 2 41.59 7.42 32.59
CA PHE A 2 41.50 6.12 31.88
C PHE A 2 40.13 5.81 31.27
N LEU A 3 39.04 6.42 31.75
CA LEU A 3 37.66 6.13 31.30
C LEU A 3 37.31 6.78 29.94
N THR A 4 37.98 7.86 29.55
CA THR A 4 37.71 8.56 28.27
C THR A 4 38.38 7.90 27.06
N LYS A 5 39.34 7.00 27.27
CA LYS A 5 40.10 6.33 26.19
C LYS A 5 39.26 5.30 25.41
N TRP A 6 38.20 4.78 26.04
CA TRP A 6 37.33 3.76 25.47
C TRP A 6 36.06 4.30 24.79
N ASN A 7 35.72 5.59 24.97
CA ASN A 7 34.53 6.18 24.34
C ASN A 7 34.62 6.23 22.81
N LYS A 8 35.82 6.48 22.27
CA LYS A 8 36.04 6.59 20.81
C LYS A 8 35.87 5.25 20.07
N PRO A 9 36.50 4.13 20.50
CA PRO A 9 36.29 2.85 19.84
C PRO A 9 34.86 2.33 20.00
N LEU A 10 34.20 2.59 21.13
CA LEU A 10 32.79 2.23 21.34
C LEU A 10 31.85 3.00 20.39
N ALA A 11 32.10 4.30 20.17
CA ALA A 11 31.33 5.08 19.21
C ALA A 11 31.51 4.60 17.76
N VAL A 12 32.73 4.22 17.37
CA VAL A 12 33.01 3.65 16.04
C VAL A 12 32.32 2.29 15.87
N LEU A 13 32.33 1.44 16.91
CA LEU A 13 31.62 0.17 16.89
C LEU A 13 30.11 0.36 16.75
N ALA A 14 29.52 1.33 17.46
CA ALA A 14 28.10 1.65 17.34
C ALA A 14 27.72 2.16 15.94
N LEU A 15 28.57 2.98 15.32
CA LEU A 15 28.40 3.45 13.93
C LEU A 15 28.49 2.30 12.91
N LEU A 16 29.39 1.33 13.12
CA LEU A 16 29.52 0.16 12.25
C LEU A 16 28.34 -0.81 12.37
N VAL A 17 27.68 -0.88 13.54
CA VAL A 17 26.48 -1.71 13.77
C VAL A 17 25.19 -1.03 13.29
N SER A 18 25.18 0.29 13.11
CA SER A 18 23.99 1.07 12.71
C SER A 18 23.61 0.94 11.21
N GLY A 19 24.40 0.23 10.41
CA GLY A 19 24.31 0.22 8.95
C GLY A 19 23.08 -0.49 8.33
N THR A 20 22.21 -1.12 9.12
CA THR A 20 21.07 -1.89 8.58
C THR A 20 19.77 -1.67 9.35
N LEU A 21 19.43 -0.41 9.66
CA LEU A 21 18.06 -0.07 10.03
C LEU A 21 17.13 -0.20 8.82
N HIS A 22 16.66 -1.42 8.55
CA HIS A 22 15.56 -1.63 7.61
C HIS A 22 14.26 -1.14 8.24
N ALA A 23 13.45 -0.41 7.48
CA ALA A 23 12.09 -0.10 7.89
C ALA A 23 11.34 -1.41 8.17
N ALA A 24 10.66 -1.48 9.32
CA ALA A 24 9.93 -2.68 9.74
C ALA A 24 8.71 -3.02 8.86
N SER A 25 8.34 -2.12 7.95
CA SER A 25 7.18 -2.26 7.07
C SER A 25 7.58 -2.65 5.66
N THR A 26 6.71 -3.40 4.98
CA THR A 26 6.81 -3.60 3.54
C THR A 26 6.75 -2.25 2.79
N PRO A 27 7.47 -2.11 1.67
CA PRO A 27 7.37 -0.91 0.87
C PRO A 27 5.95 -0.74 0.32
N ALA A 28 5.52 0.52 0.17
CA ALA A 28 4.26 0.82 -0.48
C ALA A 28 4.29 0.37 -1.95
N VAL A 29 3.12 -0.02 -2.47
CA VAL A 29 2.99 -0.30 -3.91
C VAL A 29 3.08 1.03 -4.67
N GLU A 30 3.87 1.06 -5.74
CA GLU A 30 4.01 2.22 -6.62
C GLU A 30 3.41 1.92 -8.00
N ALA A 31 2.76 2.91 -8.61
CA ALA A 31 2.23 2.82 -9.97
C ALA A 31 2.39 4.15 -10.71
N LYS A 32 2.85 4.11 -11.96
CA LYS A 32 3.13 5.32 -12.76
C LYS A 32 1.86 5.94 -13.38
N ASN A 33 0.87 5.12 -13.74
CA ASN A 33 -0.26 5.56 -14.56
C ASN A 33 -1.59 5.60 -13.79
N GLY A 34 -1.78 4.68 -12.85
CA GLY A 34 -3.01 4.59 -12.07
C GLY A 34 -2.93 3.44 -11.07
N MET A 35 -3.69 3.55 -9.99
CA MET A 35 -3.75 2.57 -8.92
C MET A 35 -5.20 2.41 -8.47
N VAL A 36 -5.58 1.17 -8.18
CA VAL A 36 -6.87 0.83 -7.57
C VAL A 36 -6.60 0.02 -6.32
N VAL A 37 -7.19 0.45 -5.20
CA VAL A 37 -7.06 -0.21 -3.89
C VAL A 37 -8.44 -0.48 -3.35
N THR A 38 -8.68 -1.72 -2.93
CA THR A 38 -9.95 -2.14 -2.35
C THR A 38 -9.68 -3.24 -1.31
N SER A 39 -10.67 -3.55 -0.46
CA SER A 39 -10.59 -4.64 0.51
C SER A 39 -10.52 -6.04 -0.12
N GLN A 40 -10.90 -6.20 -1.40
CA GLN A 40 -10.92 -7.48 -2.11
C GLN A 40 -10.11 -7.41 -3.40
N TYR A 41 -9.08 -8.26 -3.51
CA TYR A 41 -8.12 -8.20 -4.62
C TYR A 41 -8.76 -8.32 -6.01
N LEU A 42 -9.82 -9.13 -6.17
CA LEU A 42 -10.55 -9.26 -7.44
C LEU A 42 -11.20 -7.95 -7.87
N ALA A 43 -11.74 -7.17 -6.94
CA ALA A 43 -12.32 -5.86 -7.26
C ALA A 43 -11.23 -4.85 -7.63
N SER A 44 -10.08 -4.88 -6.92
CA SER A 44 -8.91 -4.07 -7.30
C SER A 44 -8.43 -4.38 -8.72
N GLN A 45 -8.43 -5.66 -9.09
CA GLN A 45 -8.06 -6.12 -10.43
C GLN A 45 -9.05 -5.61 -11.50
N VAL A 46 -10.37 -5.73 -11.26
CA VAL A 46 -11.40 -5.21 -12.18
C VAL A 46 -11.19 -3.70 -12.43
N GLY A 47 -10.98 -2.90 -11.39
CA GLY A 47 -10.73 -1.47 -11.56
C GLY A 47 -9.44 -1.18 -12.31
N ALA A 48 -8.36 -1.91 -12.01
CA ALA A 48 -7.10 -1.76 -12.73
C ALA A 48 -7.22 -2.12 -14.22
N ASP A 49 -8.03 -3.13 -14.57
CA ASP A 49 -8.27 -3.51 -15.95
C ASP A 49 -9.12 -2.46 -16.69
N ILE A 50 -10.10 -1.83 -16.03
CA ILE A 50 -10.84 -0.68 -16.60
C ILE A 50 -9.91 0.51 -16.89
N LEU A 51 -8.97 0.83 -15.98
CA LEU A 51 -7.97 1.87 -16.24
C LEU A 51 -7.08 1.51 -17.44
N LYS A 52 -6.65 0.25 -17.57
CA LYS A 52 -5.87 -0.22 -18.73
C LYS A 52 -6.66 -0.16 -20.03
N MET A 53 -7.99 -0.34 -19.98
CA MET A 53 -8.89 -0.20 -21.13
C MET A 53 -9.12 1.26 -21.55
N GLY A 54 -8.52 2.23 -20.84
CA GLY A 54 -8.67 3.66 -21.13
C GLY A 54 -9.84 4.32 -20.41
N GLY A 55 -10.50 3.62 -19.48
CA GLY A 55 -11.47 4.22 -18.58
C GLY A 55 -10.80 5.20 -17.61
N ASN A 56 -11.54 6.22 -17.17
CA ASN A 56 -11.08 7.17 -16.17
C ASN A 56 -11.24 6.61 -14.74
N ALA A 57 -10.89 7.42 -13.73
CA ALA A 57 -11.00 7.03 -12.33
C ALA A 57 -12.45 6.75 -11.87
N VAL A 58 -13.44 7.47 -12.42
CA VAL A 58 -14.87 7.27 -12.13
C VAL A 58 -15.36 5.97 -12.76
N ASP A 59 -14.99 5.68 -14.01
CA ASP A 59 -15.33 4.41 -14.68
C ASP A 59 -14.79 3.22 -13.88
N ALA A 60 -13.53 3.31 -13.42
CA ALA A 60 -12.91 2.30 -12.58
C ALA A 60 -13.63 2.17 -11.22
N ALA A 61 -14.02 3.27 -10.58
CA ALA A 61 -14.73 3.25 -9.31
C ALA A 61 -16.12 2.58 -9.42
N VAL A 62 -16.87 2.85 -10.50
CA VAL A 62 -18.17 2.21 -10.75
C VAL A 62 -18.00 0.71 -10.98
N ALA A 63 -17.02 0.30 -11.79
CA ALA A 63 -16.73 -1.12 -12.02
C ALA A 63 -16.29 -1.84 -10.73
N VAL A 64 -15.46 -1.19 -9.91
CA VAL A 64 -15.08 -1.67 -8.58
C VAL A 64 -16.30 -1.85 -7.67
N GLY A 65 -17.23 -0.89 -7.67
CA GLY A 65 -18.45 -0.97 -6.86
C GLY A 65 -19.29 -2.20 -7.21
N TYR A 66 -19.53 -2.44 -8.49
CA TYR A 66 -20.24 -3.64 -8.95
C TYR A 66 -19.46 -4.93 -8.66
N ALA A 67 -18.14 -4.94 -8.81
CA ALA A 67 -17.32 -6.10 -8.46
C ALA A 67 -17.40 -6.40 -6.95
N GLN A 68 -17.29 -5.38 -6.09
CA GLN A 68 -17.41 -5.49 -4.63
C GLN A 68 -18.78 -6.06 -4.22
N ALA A 69 -19.86 -5.70 -4.91
CA ALA A 69 -21.18 -6.26 -4.64
C ALA A 69 -21.27 -7.79 -4.85
N VAL A 70 -20.33 -8.37 -5.59
CA VAL A 70 -20.24 -9.82 -5.81
C VAL A 70 -19.17 -10.44 -4.90
N VAL A 71 -17.95 -9.89 -4.89
CA VAL A 71 -16.79 -10.54 -4.25
C VAL A 71 -16.61 -10.14 -2.79
N ASN A 72 -17.34 -9.13 -2.30
CA ASN A 72 -17.30 -8.65 -0.92
C ASN A 72 -18.71 -8.46 -0.33
N PRO A 73 -19.57 -9.50 -0.30
CA PRO A 73 -21.00 -9.35 -0.02
C PRO A 73 -21.33 -8.83 1.38
N CYS A 74 -20.38 -8.82 2.33
CA CYS A 74 -20.59 -8.24 3.64
C CYS A 74 -20.66 -6.70 3.63
N CYS A 75 -20.06 -6.04 2.63
CA CYS A 75 -19.97 -4.58 2.56
C CYS A 75 -20.33 -4.02 1.17
N GLY A 76 -19.88 -4.68 0.09
CA GLY A 76 -20.27 -4.34 -1.27
C GLY A 76 -21.72 -4.73 -1.53
N ASN A 77 -22.49 -3.87 -2.20
CA ASN A 77 -23.94 -4.06 -2.32
C ASN A 77 -24.53 -3.36 -3.57
N ILE A 78 -25.73 -3.81 -3.95
CA ILE A 78 -26.62 -3.16 -4.93
C ILE A 78 -27.93 -2.65 -4.32
N GLY A 79 -28.20 -3.00 -3.05
CA GLY A 79 -29.44 -2.67 -2.34
C GLY A 79 -29.24 -1.75 -1.13
N GLY A 80 -28.02 -1.29 -0.89
CA GLY A 80 -27.68 -0.33 0.18
C GLY A 80 -27.35 1.05 -0.40
N GLY A 81 -26.34 1.71 0.16
CA GLY A 81 -25.91 3.04 -0.28
C GLY A 81 -24.55 3.45 0.29
N GLY A 82 -24.07 4.63 -0.11
CA GLY A 82 -22.77 5.18 0.31
C GLY A 82 -22.48 6.54 -0.33
N VAL A 83 -21.25 6.99 -0.21
CA VAL A 83 -20.73 8.21 -0.84
C VAL A 83 -19.51 7.87 -1.69
N LEU A 84 -19.31 8.62 -2.77
CA LEU A 84 -18.16 8.56 -3.66
C LEU A 84 -17.24 9.76 -3.42
#